data_AF-A0A807LA03-F1
#
_entry.id   AF-A0A807LA03-F1
#
_cell.length_a   1.000
_cell.length_b   1.000
_cell.length_c   1.000
_cell.angle_alpha   90.00
_cell.angle_beta   90.00
_cell.angle_gamma   90.00
#
_symmetry.space_group_name_H-M   'P 1'
#
loop_
_entity.id
_entity.type
_entity.pdbx_description
1 polymer ?
#
loop_
_entity_poly.entity_id
_entity_poly.type
_entity_poly.pdbx_seq_one_letter_code
_entity_poly.pdbx_strand_id
1 'polypeptide(L)'
;MSDPFSVVRQAHRICAAYYQQMLPLINETAYRLGAEFFRRDHWSFSPPPQRNSNPFTSWEWDFLPLLDASFVFAHQQTASKMGSEDFVVDFRLVTDSELAWEQRNKQYGEDEKPLASSLKTAPENAASLLEIYLFAACKNGTYDSPYTLWNSYRGYPKTDGTVTIAKDEAIKAIGFRVQLHELAHDGSVDALVKRIEAHLAILRADKTA
;
A
#
# COMPACT_ATOMS: atom_id res chain seq x y z
N MET A 1 26.05 26.16 21.13
CA MET A 1 25.00 25.14 21.09
C MET A 1 24.55 24.98 19.65
N SER A 2 24.53 23.75 19.12
CA SER A 2 23.96 23.50 17.79
C SER A 2 22.46 23.79 17.81
N ASP A 3 21.94 24.40 16.75
CA ASP A 3 20.49 24.64 16.60
C ASP A 3 19.76 23.29 16.57
N PRO A 4 18.93 22.95 17.58
CA PRO A 4 18.24 21.67 17.63
C PRO A 4 17.25 21.50 16.47
N PHE A 5 16.76 22.60 15.90
CA PHE A 5 15.87 22.55 14.73
C PHE A 5 16.60 22.24 13.43
N SER A 6 17.94 22.25 13.41
CA SER A 6 18.70 21.81 12.23
C SER A 6 18.38 20.35 11.87
N VAL A 7 18.24 19.48 12.88
CA VAL A 7 17.91 18.06 12.70
C VAL A 7 16.47 17.89 12.22
N VAL A 8 15.53 18.69 12.72
CA VAL A 8 14.13 18.69 12.25
C VAL A 8 14.04 19.09 10.78
N ARG A 9 14.74 20.17 10.38
CA ARG A 9 14.79 20.58 8.97
C ARG A 9 15.44 19.52 8.09
N GLN A 10 16.46 18.83 8.59
CA GLN A 10 17.09 17.72 7.88
C GLN A 10 16.12 16.54 7.70
N ALA A 11 15.40 16.15 8.75
CA ALA A 11 14.40 15.09 8.70
C ALA A 11 13.33 15.36 7.64
N HIS A 12 12.75 16.58 7.63
CA HIS A 12 11.76 16.95 6.61
C HIS A 12 12.31 16.86 5.17
N ARG A 13 13.56 17.25 4.95
CA ARG A 13 14.21 17.14 3.62
C ARG A 13 14.44 15.69 3.21
N ILE A 14 14.84 14.83 4.16
CA ILE A 14 15.00 13.39 3.93
C ILE A 14 13.65 12.76 3.57
N CYS A 15 12.58 13.08 4.32
CA CYS A 15 11.24 12.59 3.99
C CYS A 15 10.79 13.05 2.59
N ALA A 16 11.01 14.32 2.24
CA ALA A 16 10.68 14.83 0.92
C ALA A 16 11.47 14.11 -0.20
N ALA A 17 12.77 13.90 -0.02
CA ALA A 17 13.61 13.18 -0.97
C ALA A 17 13.15 11.72 -1.13
N TYR A 18 12.81 11.06 -0.03
CA TYR A 18 12.23 9.71 -0.04
C TYR A 18 10.92 9.67 -0.85
N TYR A 19 10.02 10.64 -0.67
CA TYR A 19 8.77 10.69 -1.43
C TYR A 19 8.99 10.97 -2.92
N GLN A 20 9.98 11.80 -3.25
CA GLN A 20 10.40 12.06 -4.63
C GLN A 20 10.95 10.81 -5.33
N GLN A 21 11.39 9.80 -4.58
CA GLN A 21 11.83 8.52 -5.13
C GLN A 21 10.70 7.49 -5.18
N MET A 22 9.95 7.33 -4.09
CA MET A 22 8.96 6.26 -3.98
C MET A 22 7.69 6.50 -4.79
N LEU A 23 7.17 7.73 -4.82
CA LEU A 23 5.93 8.01 -5.53
C LEU A 23 6.08 7.82 -7.05
N PRO A 24 7.16 8.30 -7.71
CA PRO A 24 7.40 7.98 -9.12
C PRO A 24 7.62 6.50 -9.37
N LEU A 25 8.34 5.79 -8.49
CA LEU A 25 8.53 4.33 -8.61
C LEU A 25 7.19 3.58 -8.64
N ILE A 26 6.29 3.88 -7.70
CA ILE A 26 4.96 3.26 -7.62
C ILE A 26 4.13 3.63 -8.84
N ASN A 27 4.07 4.91 -9.19
CA ASN A 27 3.26 5.41 -10.30
C ASN A 27 3.73 4.86 -11.66
N GLU A 28 5.04 4.82 -11.90
CA GLU A 28 5.61 4.25 -13.13
C GLU A 28 5.38 2.74 -13.20
N THR A 29 5.50 2.03 -12.07
CA THR A 29 5.19 0.60 -12.00
C THR A 29 3.73 0.34 -12.38
N ALA A 30 2.79 1.10 -11.80
CA ALA A 30 1.37 0.98 -12.12
C ALA A 30 1.07 1.34 -13.58
N TYR A 31 1.66 2.42 -14.09
CA TYR A 31 1.53 2.86 -15.48
C TYR A 31 1.96 1.76 -16.45
N ARG A 32 3.10 1.10 -16.20
CA ARG A 32 3.60 0.00 -17.04
C ARG A 32 2.78 -1.27 -16.99
N LEU A 33 2.01 -1.46 -15.91
CA LEU A 33 1.01 -2.51 -15.81
C LEU A 33 -0.30 -2.14 -16.54
N GLY A 34 -0.39 -0.95 -17.13
CA GLY A 34 -1.61 -0.42 -17.74
C GLY A 34 -2.69 -0.08 -16.72
N ALA A 35 -2.32 0.14 -15.46
CA ALA A 35 -3.26 0.47 -14.38
C ALA A 35 -3.27 1.98 -14.12
N GLU A 36 -4.46 2.52 -13.89
CA GLU A 36 -4.69 3.93 -13.61
C GLU A 36 -4.95 4.18 -12.12
N PHE A 37 -4.54 5.35 -11.62
CA PHE A 37 -4.74 5.70 -10.22
C PHE A 37 -6.22 5.74 -9.87
N PHE A 38 -6.56 5.05 -8.79
CA PHE A 38 -7.94 4.86 -8.36
C PHE A 38 -8.22 5.57 -7.04
N ARG A 39 -7.40 5.33 -6.02
CA ARG A 39 -7.60 5.86 -4.67
C ARG A 39 -6.28 5.87 -3.90
N ARG A 40 -6.15 6.82 -2.97
CA ARG A 40 -5.22 6.74 -1.86
C ARG A 40 -5.99 6.38 -0.60
N ASP A 41 -5.44 5.47 0.18
CA ASP A 41 -5.98 5.06 1.47
C ASP A 41 -4.88 5.08 2.54
N HIS A 42 -5.27 4.84 3.80
CA HIS A 42 -4.35 4.77 4.92
C HIS A 42 -4.77 3.66 5.87
N TRP A 43 -3.78 2.95 6.40
CA TRP A 43 -4.04 1.78 7.25
C TRP A 43 -3.91 2.15 8.72
N SER A 44 -2.77 2.70 9.13
CA SER A 44 -2.56 3.09 10.52
C SER A 44 -3.11 4.46 10.85
N PHE A 45 -2.78 5.48 10.06
CA PHE A 45 -2.98 6.88 10.44
C PHE A 45 -3.94 7.58 9.50
N SER A 46 -4.50 8.72 9.91
CA SER A 46 -5.33 9.52 9.02
C SER A 46 -4.47 10.34 8.07
N PRO A 47 -5.02 10.76 6.91
CA PRO A 47 -4.39 11.83 6.14
C PRO A 47 -4.25 13.11 7.00
N PRO A 48 -3.28 13.98 6.69
CA PRO A 48 -3.17 15.27 7.35
C PRO A 48 -4.51 16.03 7.34
N PRO A 49 -4.86 16.73 8.44
CA PRO A 49 -6.14 17.40 8.56
C PRO A 49 -6.36 18.40 7.42
N GLN A 50 -7.60 18.42 6.89
CA GLN A 50 -7.97 19.33 5.81
C GLN A 50 -8.14 20.77 6.32
N ARG A 51 -8.26 21.73 5.41
CA ARG A 51 -8.34 23.18 5.69
C ARG A 51 -9.34 23.55 6.80
N ASN A 52 -10.47 22.85 6.89
CA ASN A 52 -11.56 23.16 7.83
C ASN A 52 -11.58 22.23 9.06
N SER A 53 -10.59 21.35 9.20
CA SER A 53 -10.46 20.45 10.35
C SER A 53 -9.65 21.14 11.46
N ASN A 54 -9.97 20.82 12.72
CA ASN A 54 -9.15 21.27 13.85
C ASN A 54 -7.86 20.43 13.93
N PRO A 55 -6.66 20.99 13.66
CA PRO A 55 -5.43 20.20 13.66
C PRO A 55 -5.03 19.70 15.06
N PHE A 56 -5.53 20.31 16.13
CA PHE A 56 -5.21 19.94 17.51
C PHE A 56 -6.00 18.73 18.02
N THR A 57 -6.95 18.22 17.22
CA THR A 57 -7.66 16.96 17.52
C THR A 57 -7.09 15.76 16.74
N SER A 58 -6.10 15.99 15.87
CA SER A 58 -5.43 14.94 15.09
C SER A 58 -4.25 14.34 15.86
N TRP A 59 -3.82 13.14 15.48
CA TRP A 59 -2.59 12.56 16.01
C TRP A 59 -1.38 13.20 15.34
N GLU A 60 -0.24 13.37 16.03
CA GLU A 60 0.96 13.92 15.38
C GLU A 60 1.42 13.06 14.19
N TRP A 61 1.18 11.75 14.26
CA TRP A 61 1.45 10.81 13.17
C TRP A 61 0.63 11.10 11.89
N ASP A 62 -0.56 11.70 12.00
CA ASP A 62 -1.38 12.07 10.84
C ASP A 62 -0.70 13.13 9.96
N PHE A 63 0.25 13.89 10.52
CA PHE A 63 1.05 14.86 9.80
C PHE A 63 2.24 14.23 9.03
N LEU A 64 2.42 12.92 9.14
CA LEU A 64 3.45 12.13 8.45
C LEU A 64 2.78 11.25 7.38
N PRO A 65 2.48 11.80 6.19
CA PRO A 65 1.43 11.31 5.31
C PRO A 65 1.62 9.89 4.75
N LEU A 66 2.86 9.38 4.73
CA LEU A 66 3.19 8.13 4.05
C LEU A 66 3.76 7.04 4.98
N LEU A 67 3.50 7.09 6.29
CA LEU A 67 4.05 6.09 7.24
C LEU A 67 3.48 4.67 7.03
N ASP A 68 2.18 4.58 6.74
CA ASP A 68 1.47 3.35 6.41
C ASP A 68 0.31 3.69 5.47
N ALA A 69 0.67 4.04 4.22
CA ALA A 69 -0.25 4.57 3.22
C ALA A 69 -0.42 3.60 2.05
N SER A 70 -1.63 3.52 1.52
CA SER A 70 -1.98 2.66 0.39
C SER A 70 -2.29 3.49 -0.86
N PHE A 71 -1.87 2.99 -2.01
CA PHE A 71 -2.11 3.57 -3.32
C PHE A 71 -2.69 2.50 -4.23
N VAL A 72 -3.97 2.65 -4.51
CA VAL A 72 -4.75 1.71 -5.29
C VAL A 72 -4.82 2.19 -6.74
N PHE A 73 -4.58 1.26 -7.66
CA PHE A 73 -4.68 1.44 -9.10
C PHE A 73 -5.54 0.32 -9.70
N ALA A 74 -6.14 0.59 -10.85
CA ALA A 74 -7.00 -0.37 -11.53
C ALA A 74 -6.68 -0.46 -13.01
N HIS A 75 -6.64 -1.68 -13.54
CA HIS A 75 -6.60 -1.95 -14.98
C HIS A 75 -7.96 -2.46 -15.42
N GLN A 76 -8.54 -1.82 -16.44
CA GLN A 76 -9.78 -2.25 -17.06
C GLN A 76 -9.74 -2.03 -18.57
N GLN A 77 -9.87 -3.09 -19.37
CA GLN A 77 -9.74 -3.00 -20.82
C GLN A 77 -10.91 -2.26 -21.49
N THR A 78 -12.12 -2.39 -20.94
CA THR A 78 -13.34 -1.77 -21.46
C THR A 78 -14.14 -1.13 -20.34
N ALA A 79 -14.84 -0.03 -20.63
CA ALA A 79 -15.73 0.63 -19.65
C ALA A 79 -17.01 -0.18 -19.32
N SER A 80 -17.05 -1.46 -19.69
CA SER A 80 -18.14 -2.39 -19.41
C SER A 80 -17.85 -3.18 -18.12
N LYS A 81 -18.46 -4.35 -17.94
CA LYS A 81 -18.14 -5.24 -16.83
C LYS A 81 -16.70 -5.76 -16.91
N MET A 82 -16.13 -6.08 -15.75
CA MET A 82 -14.78 -6.61 -15.64
C MET A 82 -14.63 -7.97 -16.34
N GLY A 83 -13.58 -8.10 -17.14
CA GLY A 83 -13.13 -9.34 -17.78
C GLY A 83 -12.04 -10.06 -17.00
N SER A 84 -11.47 -11.10 -17.61
CA SER A 84 -10.44 -11.96 -16.98
C SER A 84 -9.08 -11.31 -16.87
N GLU A 85 -8.83 -10.29 -17.68
CA GLU A 85 -7.55 -9.56 -17.68
C GLU A 85 -7.58 -8.35 -16.75
N ASP A 86 -8.75 -7.92 -16.29
CA ASP A 86 -8.93 -6.75 -15.43
C ASP A 86 -8.54 -7.08 -13.99
N PHE A 87 -7.90 -6.11 -13.32
CA PHE A 87 -7.41 -6.29 -11.95
C PHE A 87 -7.34 -4.97 -11.20
N VAL A 88 -7.28 -5.07 -9.87
CA VAL A 88 -6.90 -3.98 -8.96
C VAL A 88 -5.55 -4.34 -8.36
N VAL A 89 -4.67 -3.35 -8.27
CA VAL A 89 -3.40 -3.44 -7.54
C VAL A 89 -3.38 -2.37 -6.45
N ASP A 90 -3.06 -2.78 -5.22
CA ASP A 90 -2.84 -1.88 -4.10
C ASP A 90 -1.39 -1.97 -3.64
N PHE A 91 -0.71 -0.82 -3.64
CA PHE A 91 0.63 -0.63 -3.12
C PHE A 91 0.55 -0.01 -1.73
N ARG A 92 0.73 -0.81 -0.68
CA ARG A 92 0.85 -0.33 0.70
C ARG A 92 2.31 -0.07 1.04
N LEU A 93 2.62 1.19 1.31
CA LEU A 93 3.92 1.68 1.71
C LEU A 93 4.02 1.73 3.24
N VAL A 94 4.81 0.82 3.81
CA VAL A 94 5.09 0.74 5.24
C VAL A 94 6.50 1.26 5.48
N THR A 95 6.66 2.44 6.08
CA THR A 95 7.99 2.99 6.34
C THR A 95 8.61 2.45 7.63
N ASP A 96 7.78 2.08 8.60
CA ASP A 96 8.19 1.53 9.89
C ASP A 96 7.25 0.40 10.29
N SER A 97 7.77 -0.82 10.35
CA SER A 97 7.00 -2.03 10.66
C SER A 97 6.36 -2.05 12.04
N GLU A 98 6.88 -1.29 13.02
CA GLU A 98 6.22 -1.18 14.33
C GLU A 98 4.93 -0.37 14.25
N LEU A 99 4.90 0.59 13.33
CA LEU A 99 3.75 1.48 13.11
C LEU A 99 2.78 0.94 12.06
N ALA A 100 3.07 -0.19 11.42
CA ALA A 100 2.12 -0.88 10.54
C ALA A 100 0.87 -1.29 11.33
N TRP A 101 -0.32 -1.13 10.74
CA TRP A 101 -1.62 -1.24 11.45
C TRP A 101 -1.72 -2.48 12.35
N GLU A 102 -1.36 -3.65 11.82
CA GLU A 102 -1.45 -4.95 12.51
C GLU A 102 -0.58 -4.96 13.77
N GLN A 103 0.66 -4.50 13.64
CA GLN A 103 1.64 -4.50 14.73
C GLN A 103 1.32 -3.41 15.74
N ARG A 104 0.98 -2.21 15.27
CA ARG A 104 0.60 -1.09 16.12
C ARG A 104 -0.63 -1.42 16.96
N ASN A 105 -1.69 -1.93 16.35
CA ASN A 105 -2.92 -2.28 17.04
C ASN A 105 -2.66 -3.38 18.08
N LYS A 106 -1.91 -4.42 17.72
CA LYS A 106 -1.52 -5.48 18.66
C LYS A 106 -0.71 -4.96 19.85
N GLN A 107 0.16 -3.97 19.62
CA GLN A 107 1.13 -3.52 20.62
C GLN A 107 0.61 -2.40 21.52
N TYR A 108 -0.22 -1.51 20.98
CA TYR A 108 -0.68 -0.30 21.63
C TYR A 108 -2.20 -0.26 21.80
N GLY A 109 -2.96 -0.90 20.91
CA GLY A 109 -4.41 -0.76 20.81
C GLY A 109 -4.82 0.09 19.61
N GLU A 110 -6.07 -0.05 19.17
CA GLU A 110 -6.58 0.60 17.95
C GLU A 110 -6.69 2.12 18.12
N ASP A 111 -7.20 2.56 19.28
CA ASP A 111 -7.45 3.96 19.63
C ASP A 111 -6.27 4.63 20.37
N GLU A 112 -5.14 3.94 20.46
CA GLU A 112 -3.98 4.40 21.24
C GLU A 112 -2.90 5.00 20.35
N LYS A 113 -2.46 6.19 20.74
CA LYS A 113 -1.48 6.98 20.02
C LYS A 113 -0.08 6.75 20.60
N PRO A 114 0.79 5.98 19.93
CA PRO A 114 2.12 5.72 20.46
C PRO A 114 2.94 7.01 20.50
N LEU A 115 3.67 7.24 21.59
CA LEU A 115 4.65 8.32 21.64
C LEU A 115 5.89 7.92 20.84
N ALA A 116 6.35 8.79 19.93
CA ALA A 116 7.53 8.53 19.10
C ALA A 116 8.80 8.25 19.93
N SER A 117 8.93 8.87 21.10
CA SER A 117 10.05 8.64 22.03
C SER A 117 9.99 7.30 22.76
N SER A 118 8.89 6.57 22.64
CA SER A 118 8.58 5.36 23.42
C SER A 118 8.25 4.16 22.51
N LEU A 119 8.64 4.23 21.24
CA LEU A 119 8.62 3.06 20.36
C LEU A 119 9.56 1.99 20.91
N LYS A 120 9.13 0.73 20.84
CA LYS A 120 9.86 -0.40 21.44
C LYS A 120 10.95 -0.94 20.53
N THR A 121 10.81 -0.75 19.22
CA THR A 121 11.77 -1.16 18.19
C THR A 121 12.68 0.03 17.89
N ALA A 122 13.99 -0.21 17.97
CA ALA A 122 14.95 0.78 17.51
C ALA A 122 14.84 0.94 15.98
N PRO A 123 15.04 2.14 15.41
CA PRO A 123 14.89 2.38 13.97
C PRO A 123 15.68 1.40 13.08
N GLU A 124 16.89 1.01 13.49
CA GLU A 124 17.74 0.05 12.78
C GLU A 124 17.20 -1.39 12.74
N ASN A 125 16.25 -1.72 13.62
CA ASN A 125 15.60 -3.02 13.71
C ASN A 125 14.18 -3.01 13.12
N ALA A 126 13.64 -1.84 12.79
CA ALA A 126 12.37 -1.72 12.09
C ALA A 126 12.56 -2.02 10.59
N ALA A 127 11.56 -2.63 9.97
CA ALA A 127 11.55 -2.87 8.54
C ALA A 127 10.75 -1.78 7.81
N SER A 128 11.18 -1.48 6.59
CA SER A 128 10.47 -0.62 5.64
C SER A 128 10.10 -1.47 4.42
N LEU A 129 8.80 -1.62 4.16
CA LEU A 129 8.24 -2.57 3.21
C LEU A 129 7.37 -1.86 2.17
N LEU A 130 7.39 -2.40 0.95
CA LEU A 130 6.30 -2.22 0.01
C LEU A 130 5.51 -3.54 -0.04
N GLU A 131 4.28 -3.51 0.45
CA GLU A 131 3.34 -4.61 0.33
C GLU A 131 2.48 -4.37 -0.91
N ILE A 132 2.33 -5.40 -1.74
CA ILE A 132 1.59 -5.34 -3.00
C ILE A 132 0.49 -6.39 -2.94
N TYR A 133 -0.73 -5.94 -3.19
CA TYR A 133 -1.92 -6.79 -3.19
C TYR A 133 -2.59 -6.70 -4.56
N LEU A 134 -2.96 -7.85 -5.11
CA LEU A 134 -3.61 -7.95 -6.42
C LEU A 134 -4.97 -8.61 -6.25
N PHE A 135 -5.98 -8.09 -6.95
CA PHE A 135 -7.36 -8.55 -6.85
C PHE A 135 -7.96 -8.68 -8.24
N ALA A 136 -8.70 -9.76 -8.47
CA ALA A 136 -9.37 -10.03 -9.73
C ALA A 136 -10.70 -10.77 -9.50
N ALA A 137 -11.64 -10.62 -10.42
CA ALA A 137 -12.91 -11.33 -10.34
C ALA A 137 -12.68 -12.83 -10.60
N CYS A 138 -13.38 -13.70 -9.86
CA CYS A 138 -13.33 -15.14 -10.15
C CYS A 138 -13.94 -15.47 -11.52
N LYS A 139 -14.91 -14.67 -11.98
CA LYS A 139 -15.64 -14.86 -13.24
C LYS A 139 -15.85 -13.53 -13.94
N ASN A 140 -15.82 -13.56 -15.28
CA ASN A 140 -16.10 -12.39 -16.10
C ASN A 140 -17.52 -11.89 -15.84
N GLY A 141 -17.68 -10.58 -15.76
CA GLY A 141 -18.99 -9.95 -15.60
C GLY A 141 -19.59 -10.02 -14.20
N THR A 142 -18.88 -10.57 -13.21
CA THR A 142 -19.31 -10.56 -11.80
C THR A 142 -19.35 -9.13 -11.25
N TYR A 143 -18.37 -8.31 -11.62
CA TYR A 143 -18.23 -6.93 -11.17
C TYR A 143 -18.35 -5.98 -12.35
N ASP A 144 -19.13 -4.92 -12.16
CA ASP A 144 -19.34 -3.89 -13.19
C ASP A 144 -18.13 -2.94 -13.30
N SER A 145 -17.28 -2.86 -12.28
CA SER A 145 -16.07 -2.04 -12.28
C SER A 145 -15.03 -2.51 -11.25
N PRO A 146 -13.75 -2.13 -11.43
CA PRO A 146 -12.71 -2.31 -10.41
C PRO A 146 -13.07 -1.67 -9.07
N TYR A 147 -13.79 -0.53 -9.08
CA TYR A 147 -14.29 0.12 -7.86
C TYR A 147 -15.17 -0.84 -7.05
N THR A 148 -16.15 -1.45 -7.72
CA THR A 148 -17.10 -2.35 -7.05
C THR A 148 -16.38 -3.58 -6.53
N LEU A 149 -15.44 -4.15 -7.30
CA LEU A 149 -14.64 -5.28 -6.87
C LEU A 149 -13.82 -4.95 -5.62
N TRP A 150 -13.07 -3.85 -5.65
CA TRP A 150 -12.20 -3.42 -4.56
C TRP A 150 -12.96 -3.21 -3.25
N ASN A 151 -14.05 -2.44 -3.28
CA ASN A 151 -14.85 -2.16 -2.09
C ASN A 151 -15.68 -3.38 -1.61
N SER A 152 -15.76 -4.44 -2.42
CA SER A 152 -16.43 -5.68 -2.01
C SER A 152 -15.50 -6.62 -1.26
N TYR A 153 -14.18 -6.53 -1.44
CA TYR A 153 -13.24 -7.42 -0.76
C TYR A 153 -13.07 -7.05 0.72
N ARG A 154 -13.36 -7.97 1.65
CA ARG A 154 -13.18 -7.71 3.09
C ARG A 154 -11.79 -8.14 3.59
N GLY A 155 -11.05 -7.17 4.10
CA GLY A 155 -9.70 -7.38 4.65
C GLY A 155 -8.64 -7.43 3.55
N TYR A 156 -7.53 -8.11 3.79
CA TYR A 156 -6.42 -8.25 2.83
C TYR A 156 -5.85 -9.66 2.87
N PRO A 157 -5.37 -10.20 1.73
CA PRO A 157 -4.67 -11.48 1.73
C PRO A 157 -3.34 -11.36 2.47
N LYS A 158 -2.78 -12.49 2.89
CA LYS A 158 -1.43 -12.51 3.46
C LYS A 158 -0.40 -12.13 2.38
N THR A 159 0.74 -11.59 2.82
CA THR A 159 1.85 -11.20 1.96
C THR A 159 2.86 -12.35 1.70
N ASP A 160 2.39 -13.60 1.77
CA ASP A 160 3.20 -14.82 1.59
C ASP A 160 3.16 -15.38 0.16
N GLY A 161 2.52 -14.68 -0.78
CA GLY A 161 2.39 -15.09 -2.18
C GLY A 161 1.32 -16.15 -2.42
N THR A 162 0.49 -16.48 -1.43
CA THR A 162 -0.60 -17.45 -1.61
C THR A 162 -1.86 -16.79 -2.18
N VAL A 163 -2.51 -17.48 -3.12
CA VAL A 163 -3.83 -17.05 -3.62
C VAL A 163 -4.87 -17.33 -2.55
N THR A 164 -5.64 -16.31 -2.22
CA THR A 164 -6.81 -16.38 -1.34
C THR A 164 -8.06 -16.11 -2.17
N ILE A 165 -9.09 -16.93 -1.98
CA ILE A 165 -10.41 -16.71 -2.59
C ILE A 165 -11.34 -16.22 -1.48
N ALA A 166 -11.88 -15.01 -1.64
CA ALA A 166 -12.93 -14.52 -0.77
C ALA A 166 -14.22 -15.33 -1.01
N LYS A 167 -14.59 -16.17 -0.04
CA LYS A 167 -15.67 -17.16 -0.16
C LYS A 167 -17.00 -16.54 -0.57
N ASP A 168 -17.31 -15.35 -0.07
CA ASP A 168 -18.62 -14.71 -0.26
C ASP A 168 -18.63 -13.65 -1.37
N GLU A 169 -17.45 -13.29 -1.90
CA GLU A 169 -17.28 -12.15 -2.80
C GLU A 169 -16.89 -12.60 -4.22
N ALA A 170 -16.55 -13.87 -4.45
CA ALA A 170 -16.08 -14.34 -5.77
C ALA A 170 -14.93 -13.47 -6.33
N ILE A 171 -14.00 -13.10 -5.44
CA ILE A 171 -12.76 -12.37 -5.74
C ILE A 171 -11.59 -13.29 -5.40
N LYS A 172 -10.60 -13.34 -6.30
CA LYS A 172 -9.28 -13.90 -6.02
C LYS A 172 -8.36 -12.76 -5.64
N ALA A 173 -7.56 -12.97 -4.61
CA ALA A 173 -6.56 -12.03 -4.15
C ALA A 173 -5.22 -12.72 -3.89
N ILE A 174 -4.11 -12.02 -4.13
CA ILE A 174 -2.76 -12.49 -3.78
C ILE A 174 -1.96 -11.31 -3.25
N GLY A 175 -1.23 -11.52 -2.16
CA GLY A 175 -0.37 -10.51 -1.56
C GLY A 175 1.08 -10.95 -1.55
N PHE A 176 2.01 -10.02 -1.76
CA PHE A 176 3.45 -10.24 -1.54
C PHE A 176 4.12 -8.95 -1.09
N ARG A 177 5.35 -9.05 -0.60
CA ARG A 177 6.11 -7.88 -0.12
C ARG A 177 7.56 -7.87 -0.60
N VAL A 178 8.14 -6.68 -0.62
CA VAL A 178 9.55 -6.39 -0.88
C VAL A 178 10.08 -5.42 0.16
N GLN A 179 11.37 -5.53 0.47
CA GLN A 179 12.04 -4.55 1.31
C GLN A 179 12.28 -3.27 0.50
N LEU A 180 12.01 -2.10 1.08
CA LEU A 180 12.15 -0.83 0.35
C LEU A 180 13.59 -0.54 -0.07
N HIS A 181 14.58 -0.97 0.72
CA HIS A 181 15.99 -0.80 0.36
C HIS A 181 16.42 -1.64 -0.86
N GLU A 182 15.64 -2.66 -1.25
CA GLU A 182 15.84 -3.42 -2.49
C GLU A 182 15.35 -2.66 -3.72
N LEU A 183 14.59 -1.56 -3.55
CA LEU A 183 13.95 -0.80 -4.63
C LEU A 183 14.64 0.53 -4.95
N ALA A 184 15.83 0.75 -4.38
CA ALA A 184 16.56 2.01 -4.48
C ALA A 184 17.65 1.99 -5.56
N HIS A 185 17.38 1.42 -6.74
CA HIS A 185 18.36 1.32 -7.82
C HIS A 185 17.75 1.43 -9.22
N ASP A 186 18.61 1.64 -10.20
CA ASP A 186 18.21 1.62 -11.62
C ASP A 186 17.68 0.23 -11.97
N GLY A 187 16.47 0.15 -12.53
CA GLY A 187 15.79 -1.11 -12.85
C GLY A 187 14.82 -1.63 -11.77
N SER A 188 14.64 -0.94 -10.64
CA SER A 188 13.65 -1.35 -9.63
C SER A 188 12.21 -1.38 -10.18
N VAL A 189 11.86 -0.48 -11.11
CA VAL A 189 10.57 -0.53 -11.83
C VAL A 189 10.43 -1.84 -12.62
N ASP A 190 11.43 -2.20 -13.43
CA ASP A 190 11.41 -3.43 -14.24
C ASP A 190 11.26 -4.67 -13.36
N ALA A 191 12.00 -4.72 -12.25
CA ALA A 191 11.94 -5.81 -11.29
C ALA A 191 10.55 -5.94 -10.65
N LEU A 192 9.95 -4.81 -10.25
CA LEU A 192 8.60 -4.78 -9.69
C LEU A 192 7.54 -5.20 -10.70
N VAL A 193 7.55 -4.64 -11.91
CA VAL A 193 6.61 -5.00 -12.98
C VAL A 193 6.69 -6.50 -13.25
N LYS A 194 7.89 -7.05 -13.47
CA LYS A 194 8.08 -8.48 -13.72
C LYS A 194 7.55 -9.34 -12.58
N ARG A 195 7.76 -8.92 -11.33
CA ARG A 195 7.27 -9.65 -10.16
C ARG A 195 5.75 -9.59 -10.07
N ILE A 196 5.13 -8.43 -10.32
CA ILE A 196 3.68 -8.25 -10.32
C ILE A 196 3.04 -9.08 -11.43
N GLU A 197 3.58 -9.05 -12.65
CA GLU A 197 3.11 -9.87 -13.78
C GLU A 197 3.17 -11.36 -13.47
N ALA A 198 4.22 -11.83 -12.80
CA ALA A 198 4.30 -13.23 -12.37
C ALA A 198 3.19 -13.60 -11.37
N HIS A 199 2.84 -12.71 -10.43
CA HIS A 199 1.75 -12.95 -9.48
C HIS A 199 0.37 -12.80 -10.13
N LEU A 200 0.20 -11.88 -11.09
CA LEU A 200 -1.01 -11.78 -11.92
C LEU A 200 -1.22 -13.07 -12.74
N ALA A 201 -0.16 -13.65 -13.30
CA ALA A 201 -0.24 -14.91 -14.02
C ALA A 201 -0.72 -16.05 -13.10
N ILE A 202 -0.22 -16.13 -11.86
CA ILE A 202 -0.70 -17.08 -10.84
C ILE A 202 -2.18 -16.83 -10.54
N LEU A 203 -2.56 -15.58 -10.26
CA LEU A 203 -3.92 -15.18 -9.93
C LEU A 203 -4.93 -15.54 -11.03
N ARG A 204 -4.54 -15.39 -12.30
CA ARG A 204 -5.34 -15.72 -13.49
C ARG A 204 -5.37 -17.23 -13.78
N ALA A 205 -4.25 -17.91 -13.58
CA ALA A 205 -4.11 -19.35 -13.86
C ALA A 205 -4.91 -20.22 -12.88
N ASP A 206 -5.20 -19.70 -11.68
CA ASP A 206 -5.99 -20.40 -10.67
C ASP A 206 -7.45 -20.55 -11.12
N LYS A 207 -7.68 -21.42 -12.09
CA LYS A 207 -9.00 -21.87 -12.55
C LYS A 207 -9.50 -22.88 -11.52
N THR A 208 -10.03 -22.42 -10.41
CA THR A 208 -10.86 -23.31 -9.61
C THR A 208 -12.16 -23.58 -10.36
N ALA A 209 -12.27 -24.85 -10.75
CA ALA A 209 -13.40 -25.55 -11.36
C ALA A 209 -14.74 -25.32 -10.65
#